data_AF-A0A7S2Q364-F1
#
_entry.id   AF-A0A7S2Q364-F1
#
_cell.length_a   1.000
_cell.length_b   1.000
_cell.length_c   1.000
_cell.angle_alpha   90.00
_cell.angle_beta   90.00
_cell.angle_gamma   90.00
#
_symmetry.space_group_name_H-M   'P 1'
#
loop_
_entity.id
_entity.type
_entity.pdbx_description
1 polymer ?
#
loop_
_entity_poly.entity_id
_entity_poly.type
_entity_poly.pdbx_seq_one_letter_code
_entity_poly.pdbx_strand_id
1 'polypeptide(L)'
;FGSSGGPLQGRLYRRKPSENESCAAVPAALTLRVRMATAPPLLALAALAAHVFSFAAGLKLSGSSKHEETRAQLHIHPASASRHNLMICNAFAQDKPIEVCRKGEHESLTEGEPLAFSSCRYFPTEFKAGQLLDFKTGNSTVGTFSASALPRSSTTLLLVVTQKEEAPLNAKFMSHAFSDVDSAQVALMDASHSPGAHRVKLARQAAPGEQALAQQQEDFLTFDSVVAITPGQYKVSLVNGALVDTVPFQASSTSKHAVIRVGGLGGGPRRLVVFPQIGETGDKAESEVGIAHKSLAAAASPWAALACG
;
A
#
# COMPACT_ATOMS: atom_id res chain seq x y z
N PHE A 1 1.46 28.99 2.26
CA PHE A 1 2.17 27.74 2.56
C PHE A 1 1.77 26.70 1.53
N GLY A 2 2.51 26.62 0.42
CA GLY A 2 2.27 25.64 -0.65
C GLY A 2 3.51 24.79 -0.81
N SER A 3 3.47 23.55 -0.30
CA SER A 3 4.49 22.55 -0.56
C SER A 3 3.92 21.60 -1.61
N SER A 4 4.14 21.92 -2.88
CA SER A 4 3.85 21.01 -3.99
C SER A 4 4.78 19.80 -3.87
N GLY A 5 4.26 18.66 -3.41
CA GLY A 5 4.96 17.38 -3.48
C GLY A 5 5.22 17.03 -4.95
N GLY A 6 6.44 17.26 -5.42
CA GLY A 6 6.86 16.91 -6.77
C GLY A 6 6.78 15.39 -7.01
N PRO A 7 6.62 14.95 -8.27
CA PRO A 7 6.56 13.52 -8.60
C PRO A 7 7.87 12.82 -8.21
N LEU A 8 7.76 11.65 -7.59
CA LEU A 8 8.90 10.78 -7.33
C LEU A 8 9.47 10.33 -8.69
N GLN A 9 10.65 10.82 -9.05
CA GLN A 9 11.34 10.43 -10.28
C GLN A 9 11.89 8.99 -10.13
N GLY A 10 11.11 8.01 -10.59
CA GLY A 10 11.57 6.62 -10.71
C GLY A 10 12.58 6.47 -11.84
N ARG A 11 13.81 6.02 -11.55
CA ARG A 11 14.75 5.56 -12.59
C ARG A 11 14.39 4.14 -13.01
N LEU A 12 14.07 3.95 -14.30
CA LEU A 12 13.95 2.64 -14.91
C LEU A 12 15.36 2.01 -15.07
N TYR A 13 15.68 1.00 -14.26
CA TYR A 13 16.88 0.19 -14.48
C TYR A 13 16.58 -0.89 -15.52
N ARG A 14 17.24 -0.83 -16.68
CA ARG A 14 17.21 -1.87 -17.71
C ARG A 14 18.30 -2.89 -17.42
N ARG A 15 17.97 -4.04 -16.83
CA ARG A 15 18.85 -5.23 -16.80
C ARG A 15 18.23 -6.38 -17.60
N LYS A 16 19.09 -7.17 -18.24
CA LYS A 16 18.72 -8.40 -18.96
C LYS A 16 18.00 -9.38 -18.02
N PRO A 17 17.02 -10.17 -18.52
CA PRO A 17 16.31 -11.15 -17.71
C PRO A 17 17.28 -12.23 -17.24
N SER A 18 17.30 -12.45 -15.93
CA SER A 18 17.87 -13.62 -15.28
C SER A 18 16.70 -14.57 -15.05
N GLU A 19 16.66 -15.65 -15.82
CA GLU A 19 15.70 -16.74 -15.63
C GLU A 19 15.98 -17.44 -14.28
N ASN A 20 14.92 -17.77 -13.52
CA ASN A 20 14.88 -18.61 -12.31
C ASN A 20 14.68 -18.00 -10.90
N GLU A 21 14.13 -16.79 -10.75
CA GLU A 21 13.52 -16.40 -9.47
C GLU A 21 11.99 -16.38 -9.61
N SER A 22 11.40 -17.57 -9.41
CA SER A 22 9.95 -17.80 -9.39
C SER A 22 9.38 -17.45 -8.01
N CYS A 23 8.31 -16.65 -7.95
CA CYS A 23 7.60 -16.27 -6.71
C CYS A 23 6.74 -17.43 -6.16
N ALA A 24 7.13 -18.68 -6.42
CA ALA A 24 6.29 -19.83 -6.13
C ALA A 24 6.03 -19.97 -4.62
N ALA A 25 4.75 -19.90 -4.26
CA ALA A 25 4.24 -20.33 -2.98
C ALA A 25 4.66 -21.78 -2.71
N VAL A 26 5.23 -22.02 -1.53
CA VAL A 26 5.62 -23.36 -1.07
C VAL A 26 4.35 -24.14 -0.72
N PRO A 27 4.05 -25.29 -1.35
CA PRO A 27 3.05 -26.21 -0.80
C PRO A 27 3.64 -26.90 0.42
N ALA A 28 2.95 -26.79 1.55
CA ALA A 28 3.22 -27.56 2.76
C ALA A 28 2.88 -29.04 2.55
N ALA A 29 3.89 -29.92 2.55
CA ALA A 29 3.71 -31.35 2.78
C ALA A 29 4.98 -31.94 3.42
N LEU A 30 4.84 -32.27 4.70
CA LEU A 30 5.86 -32.68 5.65
C LEU A 30 5.80 -34.21 5.81
N THR A 31 6.81 -34.97 5.37
CA THR A 31 7.14 -36.29 5.95
C THR A 31 8.60 -36.64 5.64
N LEU A 32 9.52 -36.32 6.55
CA LEU A 32 10.90 -36.84 6.53
C LEU A 32 11.02 -37.96 7.57
N ARG A 33 11.29 -39.19 7.09
CA ARG A 33 11.63 -40.33 7.94
C ARG A 33 13.07 -40.16 8.45
N VAL A 34 13.21 -39.96 9.76
CA VAL A 34 14.49 -39.99 10.48
C VAL A 34 14.92 -41.44 10.67
N ARG A 35 16.11 -41.81 10.17
CA ARG A 35 16.81 -43.04 10.57
C ARG A 35 17.94 -42.67 11.55
N MET A 36 17.91 -43.34 12.70
CA MET A 36 18.93 -43.33 13.74
C MET A 36 20.22 -44.03 13.28
N ALA A 37 21.38 -43.49 13.63
CA ALA A 37 22.63 -44.25 13.80
C ALA A 37 23.59 -43.46 14.73
N THR A 38 23.70 -43.89 15.99
CA THR A 38 24.90 -44.48 16.63
C THR A 38 26.04 -43.50 16.96
N ALA A 39 26.23 -43.25 18.26
CA ALA A 39 27.41 -42.68 18.92
C ALA A 39 28.46 -43.79 19.22
N PRO A 40 29.53 -43.61 20.04
CA PRO A 40 30.47 -42.49 20.35
C PRO A 40 31.95 -43.02 20.12
N PRO A 41 33.08 -42.66 20.80
CA PRO A 41 33.38 -41.69 21.88
C PRO A 41 34.74 -40.92 21.85
N LEU A 42 34.87 -39.99 22.82
CA LEU A 42 36.05 -39.57 23.63
C LEU A 42 37.33 -39.00 22.97
N LEU A 43 37.73 -37.78 23.37
CA LEU A 43 38.99 -37.52 24.09
C LEU A 43 39.09 -36.07 24.62
N ALA A 44 39.65 -35.97 25.81
CA ALA A 44 39.85 -34.79 26.65
C ALA A 44 41.02 -33.89 26.20
N LEU A 45 41.05 -32.63 26.66
CA LEU A 45 42.23 -32.02 27.33
C LEU A 45 41.94 -30.60 27.83
N ALA A 46 42.46 -30.34 29.03
CA ALA A 46 42.39 -29.11 29.80
C ALA A 46 43.43 -28.05 29.37
N ALA A 47 43.21 -26.77 29.68
CA ALA A 47 44.25 -25.89 30.21
C ALA A 47 43.67 -24.55 30.74
N LEU A 48 44.08 -24.22 31.96
CA LEU A 48 43.92 -22.94 32.65
C LEU A 48 44.77 -21.83 31.99
N ALA A 49 44.33 -20.58 32.11
CA ALA A 49 45.24 -19.46 32.34
C ALA A 49 44.52 -18.33 33.10
N ALA A 50 44.89 -18.14 34.36
CA ALA A 50 44.54 -17.01 35.19
C ALA A 50 45.45 -15.82 34.87
N HIS A 51 44.91 -14.60 34.84
CA HIS A 51 45.71 -13.39 35.02
C HIS A 51 45.19 -12.55 36.18
N VAL A 52 46.14 -12.27 37.06
CA VAL A 52 46.08 -11.69 38.40
C VAL A 52 46.77 -10.32 38.32
N PHE A 53 46.04 -9.29 38.77
CA PHE A 53 46.50 -8.03 39.40
C PHE A 53 47.37 -7.01 38.63
N SER A 54 46.91 -5.76 38.65
CA SER A 54 47.70 -4.68 39.26
C SER A 54 46.80 -3.58 39.82
N PHE A 55 46.82 -3.46 41.15
CA PHE A 55 46.42 -2.27 41.89
C PHE A 55 47.52 -1.22 41.72
N ALA A 56 47.15 -0.03 41.26
CA ALA A 56 47.96 1.18 41.46
C ALA A 56 47.12 2.17 42.26
N ALA A 57 47.42 2.26 43.55
CA ALA A 57 46.95 3.32 44.42
C ALA A 57 47.70 4.62 44.07
N GLY A 58 46.98 5.60 43.55
CA GLY A 58 47.45 6.98 43.38
C GLY A 58 46.54 7.91 44.19
N LEU A 59 47.09 8.44 45.28
CA LEU A 59 46.45 9.44 46.15
C LEU A 59 46.90 10.85 45.74
N LYS A 60 45.97 11.81 45.92
CA LYS A 60 46.10 13.29 45.93
C LYS A 60 45.80 13.96 44.58
N LEU A 61 45.11 15.10 44.48
CA LEU A 61 44.86 16.20 45.43
C LEU A 61 43.54 16.92 45.04
N SER A 62 42.92 17.55 46.04
CA SER A 62 41.69 18.34 45.95
C SER A 62 41.85 19.59 45.08
N GLY A 63 40.87 19.84 44.20
CA GLY A 63 40.72 21.07 43.43
C GLY A 63 39.24 21.32 43.14
N SER A 64 38.64 22.22 43.92
CA SER A 64 37.26 22.68 43.78
C SER A 64 37.10 23.56 42.54
N SER A 65 36.23 23.18 41.60
CA SER A 65 35.60 24.10 40.65
C SER A 65 34.34 23.49 40.04
N LYS A 66 33.20 23.95 40.55
CA LYS A 66 31.94 24.27 39.85
C LYS A 66 31.83 23.79 38.39
N HIS A 67 30.95 22.82 38.15
CA HIS A 67 29.87 22.90 37.17
C HIS A 67 28.99 21.66 37.37
N GLU A 68 27.84 21.85 37.99
CA GLU A 68 26.75 20.86 37.91
C GLU A 68 26.22 20.97 36.48
N GLU A 69 26.89 20.26 35.58
CA GLU A 69 26.43 20.04 34.22
C GLU A 69 25.21 19.14 34.34
N THR A 70 24.04 19.77 34.48
CA THR A 70 22.76 19.16 34.16
C THR A 70 22.83 18.75 32.69
N ARG A 71 23.43 17.58 32.44
CA ARG A 71 23.33 16.89 31.16
C ARG A 71 21.85 16.63 30.98
N ALA A 72 21.20 17.53 30.26
CA ALA A 72 19.95 17.25 29.60
C ALA A 72 20.22 15.98 28.79
N GLN A 73 19.79 14.84 29.32
CA GLN A 73 19.67 13.63 28.55
C GLN A 73 18.63 13.97 27.48
N LEU A 74 19.13 14.42 26.32
CA LEU A 74 18.38 14.37 25.09
C LEU A 74 18.02 12.90 24.93
N HIS A 75 16.81 12.57 25.36
CA HIS A 75 16.11 11.38 24.95
C HIS A 75 15.87 11.56 23.46
N ILE A 76 16.90 11.24 22.67
CA ILE A 76 16.76 10.99 21.25
C ILE A 76 15.84 9.77 21.21
N HIS A 77 14.54 10.03 21.14
CA HIS A 77 13.61 9.01 20.73
C HIS A 77 14.13 8.54 19.38
N PRO A 78 14.46 7.24 19.22
CA PRO A 78 14.78 6.73 17.90
C PRO A 78 13.66 7.19 16.99
N ALA A 79 14.02 7.88 15.91
CA ALA A 79 13.06 8.35 14.93
C ALA A 79 12.15 7.17 14.60
N SER A 80 10.88 7.27 14.98
CA SER A 80 9.91 6.20 14.75
C SER A 80 10.00 5.83 13.27
N ALA A 81 10.25 4.56 12.96
CA ALA A 81 10.36 4.11 11.58
C ALA A 81 9.10 4.53 10.81
N SER A 82 9.28 5.37 9.79
CA SER A 82 8.18 5.89 8.97
C SER A 82 7.55 4.72 8.21
N ARG A 83 6.24 4.54 8.36
CA ARG A 83 5.50 3.46 7.70
C ARG A 83 4.96 3.94 6.37
N HIS A 84 5.38 3.29 5.29
CA HIS A 84 4.91 3.61 3.94
C HIS A 84 4.06 2.48 3.40
N ASN A 85 2.74 2.68 3.36
CA ASN A 85 1.80 1.73 2.79
C ASN A 85 1.74 1.88 1.27
N LEU A 86 1.44 0.81 0.55
CA LEU A 86 1.29 0.85 -0.91
C LEU A 86 -0.20 0.75 -1.30
N MET A 87 -0.64 1.66 -2.17
CA MET A 87 -1.85 1.53 -2.96
C MET A 87 -1.42 1.25 -4.39
N ILE A 88 -1.65 0.03 -4.89
CA ILE A 88 -1.24 -0.34 -6.25
C ILE A 88 -2.48 -0.50 -7.13
N CYS A 89 -2.48 0.14 -8.28
CA CYS A 89 -3.55 0.09 -9.27
C CYS A 89 -3.04 -0.44 -10.61
N ASN A 90 -3.74 -1.44 -11.14
CA ASN A 90 -3.43 -2.01 -12.44
C ASN A 90 -4.19 -1.29 -13.56
N ALA A 91 -3.49 -0.49 -14.36
CA ALA A 91 -3.97 0.08 -15.61
C ALA A 91 -3.27 -0.54 -16.84
N PHE A 92 -2.54 -1.64 -16.65
CA PHE A 92 -1.85 -2.37 -17.69
C PHE A 92 -2.86 -3.21 -18.48
N ALA A 93 -3.30 -2.70 -19.63
CA ALA A 93 -4.36 -3.29 -20.44
C ALA A 93 -3.92 -4.57 -21.18
N GLN A 94 -3.73 -5.63 -20.41
CA GLN A 94 -3.54 -7.01 -20.89
C GLN A 94 -4.58 -7.90 -20.21
N ASP A 95 -4.91 -9.02 -20.85
CA ASP A 95 -5.87 -9.99 -20.31
C ASP A 95 -5.37 -10.67 -19.04
N LYS A 96 -4.04 -10.81 -18.92
CA LYS A 96 -3.42 -11.43 -17.74
C LYS A 96 -3.32 -10.42 -16.60
N PRO A 97 -3.76 -10.80 -15.38
CA PRO A 97 -3.65 -9.94 -14.22
C PRO A 97 -2.18 -9.77 -13.81
N ILE A 98 -1.91 -8.72 -13.03
CA ILE A 98 -0.58 -8.34 -12.57
C ILE A 98 -0.30 -8.98 -11.22
N GLU A 99 0.77 -9.76 -11.14
CA GLU A 99 1.37 -10.20 -9.89
C GLU A 99 2.46 -9.20 -9.47
N VAL A 100 2.54 -8.90 -8.17
CA VAL A 100 3.57 -8.00 -7.62
C VAL A 100 4.42 -8.79 -6.63
N CYS A 101 5.73 -8.87 -6.87
CA CYS A 101 6.68 -9.52 -5.96
C CYS A 101 7.74 -8.53 -5.49
N ARG A 102 8.26 -8.70 -4.28
CA ARG A 102 9.50 -8.04 -3.87
C ARG A 102 10.68 -8.80 -4.49
N LYS A 103 11.59 -8.08 -5.13
CA LYS A 103 12.71 -8.70 -5.83
C LYS A 103 13.77 -9.21 -4.85
N GLY A 104 14.23 -10.44 -5.06
CA GLY A 104 15.17 -11.12 -4.16
C GLY A 104 14.51 -11.71 -2.91
N GLU A 105 13.19 -11.55 -2.79
CA GLU A 105 12.37 -12.23 -1.78
C GLU A 105 11.45 -13.21 -2.52
N HIS A 106 11.18 -14.36 -1.92
CA HIS A 106 10.21 -15.33 -2.46
C HIS A 106 8.76 -14.95 -2.10
N GLU A 107 8.54 -13.70 -1.68
CA GLU A 107 7.26 -13.18 -1.19
C GLU A 107 6.52 -12.42 -2.29
N SER A 108 5.38 -12.97 -2.71
CA SER A 108 4.41 -12.29 -3.56
C SER A 108 3.57 -11.36 -2.69
N LEU A 109 3.59 -10.05 -2.96
CA LEU A 109 2.73 -9.08 -2.27
C LEU A 109 1.26 -9.30 -2.57
N THR A 110 0.96 -9.88 -3.74
CA THR A 110 -0.40 -10.21 -4.16
C THR A 110 -0.92 -11.51 -3.55
N GLU A 111 -0.08 -12.31 -2.88
CA GLU A 111 -0.47 -13.52 -2.13
C GLU A 111 -1.34 -14.52 -2.93
N GLY A 112 -1.06 -14.69 -4.22
CA GLY A 112 -1.85 -15.57 -5.09
C GLY A 112 -3.15 -14.96 -5.62
N GLU A 113 -3.43 -13.71 -5.29
CA GLU A 113 -4.56 -12.91 -5.78
C GLU A 113 -4.07 -11.73 -6.65
N PRO A 114 -3.60 -11.97 -7.89
CA PRO A 114 -3.14 -10.93 -8.82
C PRO A 114 -4.16 -9.82 -9.08
N LEU A 115 -3.65 -8.61 -9.38
CA LEU A 115 -4.48 -7.45 -9.71
C LEU A 115 -5.03 -7.56 -11.13
N ALA A 116 -6.34 -7.78 -11.27
CA ALA A 116 -7.03 -7.71 -12.55
C ALA A 116 -6.89 -6.34 -13.23
N PHE A 117 -7.07 -6.27 -14.55
CA PHE A 117 -7.07 -4.99 -15.24
C PHE A 117 -8.10 -4.05 -14.63
N SER A 118 -7.68 -2.81 -14.39
CA SER A 118 -8.49 -1.73 -13.85
C SER A 118 -9.02 -2.03 -12.43
N SER A 119 -8.23 -2.73 -11.63
CA SER A 119 -8.43 -2.93 -10.19
C SER A 119 -7.29 -2.30 -9.38
N CYS A 120 -7.56 -2.04 -8.11
CA CYS A 120 -6.60 -1.51 -7.16
C CYS A 120 -6.66 -2.30 -5.85
N ARG A 121 -5.57 -2.30 -5.08
CA ARG A 121 -5.54 -2.88 -3.74
C ARG A 121 -4.59 -2.11 -2.82
N TYR A 122 -4.91 -2.09 -1.53
CA TYR A 122 -4.01 -1.69 -0.46
C TYR A 122 -3.13 -2.85 -0.02
N PHE A 123 -1.84 -2.59 0.10
CA PHE A 123 -0.85 -3.52 0.64
C PHE A 123 -0.29 -2.90 1.91
N PRO A 124 -0.71 -3.38 3.11
CA PRO A 124 -0.24 -2.88 4.41
C PRO A 124 1.17 -3.42 4.71
N THR A 125 2.10 -3.15 3.81
CA THR A 125 3.51 -3.54 3.89
C THR A 125 4.36 -2.30 4.02
N GLU A 126 5.47 -2.40 4.75
CA GLU A 126 6.48 -1.34 4.80
C GLU A 126 7.30 -1.34 3.49
N PHE A 127 7.06 -0.35 2.62
CA PHE A 127 7.89 -0.14 1.44
C PHE A 127 9.11 0.73 1.78
N LYS A 128 10.31 0.31 1.35
CA LYS A 128 11.57 0.98 1.68
C LYS A 128 12.21 1.64 0.47
N ALA A 129 12.94 2.74 0.70
CA ALA A 129 13.74 3.35 -0.35
C ALA A 129 14.79 2.34 -0.89
N GLY A 130 14.93 2.30 -2.21
CA GLY A 130 15.77 1.34 -2.92
C GLY A 130 15.18 -0.06 -3.08
N GLN A 131 14.05 -0.37 -2.44
CA GLN A 131 13.38 -1.65 -2.61
C GLN A 131 12.84 -1.79 -4.03
N LEU A 132 13.02 -2.98 -4.59
CA LEU A 132 12.62 -3.31 -5.96
C LEU A 132 11.35 -4.16 -5.92
N LEU A 133 10.33 -3.73 -6.66
CA LEU A 133 9.09 -4.49 -6.88
C LEU A 133 9.05 -4.94 -8.34
N ASP A 134 9.01 -6.25 -8.56
CA ASP A 134 8.82 -6.84 -9.88
C ASP A 134 7.33 -7.01 -10.16
N PHE A 135 6.90 -6.51 -11.32
CA PHE A 135 5.54 -6.62 -11.84
C PHE A 135 5.53 -7.68 -12.94
N LYS A 136 4.71 -8.71 -12.77
CA LYS A 136 4.68 -9.88 -13.66
C LYS A 136 3.30 -10.10 -14.25
N THR A 137 3.26 -10.59 -15.50
CA THR A 137 2.04 -11.11 -16.14
C THR A 137 2.27 -12.58 -16.54
N GLY A 138 1.63 -13.49 -15.81
CA GLY A 138 2.02 -14.90 -15.86
C GLY A 138 3.50 -15.07 -15.52
N ASN A 139 4.27 -15.72 -16.41
CA ASN A 139 5.69 -16.01 -16.14
C ASN A 139 6.66 -14.90 -16.59
N SER A 140 6.15 -13.79 -17.13
CA SER A 140 6.98 -12.73 -17.71
C SER A 140 7.00 -11.50 -16.81
N THR A 141 8.19 -10.98 -16.52
CA THR A 141 8.33 -9.67 -15.85
C THR A 141 8.11 -8.55 -16.85
N VAL A 142 7.10 -7.72 -16.62
CA VAL A 142 6.76 -6.57 -17.49
C VAL A 142 7.47 -5.29 -17.04
N GLY A 143 7.91 -5.21 -15.80
CA GLY A 143 8.73 -4.10 -15.31
C GLY A 143 9.12 -4.24 -13.85
N THR A 144 10.10 -3.44 -13.44
CA THR A 144 10.55 -3.32 -12.04
C THR A 144 10.43 -1.88 -11.60
N PHE A 145 9.83 -1.65 -10.44
CA PHE A 145 9.71 -0.34 -9.81
C PHE A 145 10.64 -0.23 -8.59
N SER A 146 11.21 0.95 -8.37
CA SER A 146 11.84 1.34 -7.10
C SER A 146 11.71 2.84 -6.88
N ALA A 147 11.64 3.25 -5.62
CA ALA A 147 11.76 4.64 -5.23
C ALA A 147 13.16 4.88 -4.64
N SER A 148 13.90 5.87 -5.14
CA SER A 148 15.21 6.23 -4.61
C SER A 148 15.14 6.90 -3.24
N ALA A 149 14.03 7.57 -2.97
CA ALA A 149 13.74 8.23 -1.71
C ALA A 149 12.24 8.15 -1.43
N LEU A 150 11.89 8.17 -0.14
CA LEU A 150 10.51 8.19 0.33
C LEU A 150 10.30 9.44 1.21
N PRO A 151 9.05 9.92 1.35
CA PRO A 151 8.72 10.97 2.31
C PRO A 151 9.23 10.63 3.71
N ARG A 152 9.61 11.65 4.49
CA ARG A 152 10.10 11.41 5.86
C ARG A 152 9.00 10.98 6.81
N SER A 153 7.76 11.38 6.57
CA SER A 153 6.59 10.98 7.37
C SER A 153 5.97 9.69 6.83
N SER A 154 5.34 8.92 7.71
CA SER A 154 4.47 7.82 7.31
C SER A 154 3.43 8.31 6.31
N THR A 155 3.18 7.55 5.24
CA THR A 155 2.17 7.92 4.24
C THR A 155 1.80 6.75 3.34
N THR A 156 0.70 6.90 2.61
CA THR A 156 0.33 6.01 1.51
C THR A 156 1.02 6.45 0.22
N LEU A 157 1.66 5.51 -0.47
CA LEU A 157 2.23 5.68 -1.79
C LEU A 157 1.29 5.05 -2.82
N LEU A 158 0.82 5.85 -3.76
CA LEU A 158 0.08 5.38 -4.93
C LEU A 158 1.06 4.99 -6.02
N LEU A 159 0.89 3.78 -6.57
CA LEU A 159 1.63 3.27 -7.71
C LEU A 159 0.64 2.74 -8.76
N VAL A 160 0.64 3.34 -9.94
CA VAL A 160 -0.18 2.92 -11.08
C VAL A 160 0.73 2.29 -12.12
N VAL A 161 0.46 1.03 -12.47
CA VAL A 161 1.15 0.33 -13.55
C VAL A 161 0.33 0.44 -14.83
N THR A 162 0.93 0.96 -15.91
CA THR A 162 0.32 1.08 -17.24
C THR A 162 1.29 0.61 -18.32
N GLN A 163 0.85 0.48 -19.57
CA GLN A 163 1.72 0.04 -20.66
C GLN A 163 2.67 1.18 -21.08
N LYS A 164 3.72 0.85 -21.82
CA LYS A 164 4.45 1.85 -22.62
C LYS A 164 3.82 1.92 -23.99
N GLU A 165 3.61 3.13 -24.49
CA GLU A 165 3.05 3.38 -25.82
C GLU A 165 3.89 2.71 -26.92
N GLU A 166 5.21 2.91 -26.90
CA GLU A 166 6.16 2.33 -27.86
C GLU A 166 6.48 0.84 -27.59
N ALA A 167 6.09 0.31 -26.43
CA ALA A 167 6.45 -1.05 -26.04
C ALA A 167 5.36 -1.68 -25.14
N PRO A 168 4.23 -2.11 -25.73
CA PRO A 168 3.02 -2.54 -25.03
C PRO A 168 3.21 -3.65 -23.98
N LEU A 169 4.24 -4.49 -24.17
CA LEU A 169 4.58 -5.58 -23.25
C LEU A 169 5.40 -5.12 -22.03
N ASN A 170 5.86 -3.86 -22.02
CA ASN A 170 6.64 -3.29 -20.93
C ASN A 170 5.80 -2.30 -20.14
N ALA A 171 5.92 -2.36 -18.82
CA ALA A 171 5.26 -1.45 -17.90
C ALA A 171 5.93 -0.07 -17.85
N LYS A 172 5.11 0.96 -17.76
CA LYS A 172 5.41 2.30 -17.28
C LYS A 172 4.75 2.47 -15.91
N PHE A 173 5.41 3.18 -15.02
CA PHE A 173 4.91 3.43 -13.67
C PHE A 173 4.62 4.91 -13.48
N MET A 174 3.46 5.21 -12.91
CA MET A 174 3.11 6.53 -12.40
C MET A 174 3.02 6.41 -10.89
N SER A 175 3.51 7.40 -10.15
CA SER A 175 3.53 7.32 -8.69
C SER A 175 3.21 8.66 -8.05
N HIS A 176 2.61 8.59 -6.86
CA HIS A 176 2.34 9.74 -6.01
C HIS A 176 2.48 9.35 -4.54
N ALA A 177 2.91 10.28 -3.70
CA ALA A 177 2.91 10.12 -2.26
C ALA A 177 1.89 11.08 -1.67
N PHE A 178 0.85 10.54 -1.04
CA PHE A 178 -0.15 11.38 -0.39
C PHE A 178 0.50 12.16 0.77
N SER A 179 -0.09 13.30 1.12
CA SER A 179 0.33 14.01 2.32
C SER A 179 -0.37 13.43 3.55
N ASP A 180 0.33 13.32 4.67
CA ASP A 180 -0.26 12.94 5.95
C ASP A 180 -0.87 14.18 6.62
N VAL A 181 -2.05 14.57 6.15
CA VAL A 181 -2.81 15.74 6.61
C VAL A 181 -4.26 15.38 6.87
N ASP A 182 -4.90 16.16 7.74
CA ASP A 182 -6.30 16.03 8.17
C ASP A 182 -7.29 16.51 7.10
N SER A 183 -7.10 16.06 5.86
CA SER A 183 -8.03 16.29 4.76
C SER A 183 -8.06 15.08 3.82
N ALA A 184 -9.23 14.78 3.28
CA ALA A 184 -9.35 13.84 2.19
C ALA A 184 -8.54 14.33 0.99
N GLN A 185 -7.87 13.42 0.30
CA GLN A 185 -7.10 13.73 -0.90
C GLN A 185 -7.51 12.82 -2.05
N VAL A 186 -7.63 13.42 -3.24
CA VAL A 186 -7.90 12.70 -4.49
C VAL A 186 -6.73 12.93 -5.43
N ALA A 187 -6.00 11.86 -5.75
CA ALA A 187 -4.96 11.87 -6.77
C ALA A 187 -5.59 11.49 -8.13
N LEU A 188 -5.47 12.37 -9.12
CA LEU A 188 -5.95 12.14 -10.48
C LEU A 188 -4.81 11.71 -11.38
N MET A 189 -4.91 10.55 -12.00
CA MET A 189 -3.88 10.02 -12.90
C MET A 189 -4.47 9.61 -14.24
N ASP A 190 -3.79 9.99 -15.32
CA ASP A 190 -4.15 9.55 -16.67
C ASP A 190 -3.24 8.39 -17.09
N ALA A 191 -3.74 7.17 -16.93
CA ALA A 191 -3.03 5.96 -17.34
C ALA A 191 -3.45 5.47 -18.73
N SER A 192 -4.15 6.32 -19.51
CA SER A 192 -4.63 5.97 -20.85
C SER A 192 -3.65 6.40 -21.95
N HIS A 193 -3.65 5.65 -23.05
CA HIS A 193 -2.72 5.86 -24.17
C HIS A 193 -3.22 6.80 -25.26
N SER A 194 -4.41 7.39 -25.09
CA SER A 194 -5.01 8.19 -26.15
C SER A 194 -5.02 9.67 -25.79
N PRO A 195 -4.47 10.55 -26.64
CA PRO A 195 -4.71 11.97 -26.51
C PRO A 195 -6.21 12.23 -26.70
N GLY A 196 -6.84 12.82 -25.70
CA GLY A 196 -8.23 13.24 -25.76
C GLY A 196 -8.45 14.38 -24.80
N ALA A 197 -9.30 15.33 -25.18
CA ALA A 197 -9.70 16.47 -24.35
C ALA A 197 -10.66 16.04 -23.23
N HIS A 198 -10.39 14.90 -22.57
CA HIS A 198 -11.21 14.48 -21.45
C HIS A 198 -10.88 15.32 -20.23
N ARG A 199 -11.93 15.77 -19.56
CA ARG A 199 -11.85 16.46 -18.28
C ARG A 199 -12.48 15.56 -17.23
N VAL A 200 -11.99 15.68 -16.00
CA VAL A 200 -12.63 15.06 -14.85
C VAL A 200 -13.48 16.11 -14.18
N LYS A 201 -14.75 15.78 -13.93
CA LYS A 201 -15.66 16.60 -13.15
C LYS A 201 -15.87 15.91 -11.81
N LEU A 202 -15.65 16.64 -10.72
CA LEU A 202 -15.96 16.20 -9.36
C LEU A 202 -17.19 16.98 -8.89
N ALA A 203 -18.24 16.26 -8.52
CA ALA A 203 -19.48 16.85 -8.01
C ALA A 203 -19.82 16.27 -6.64
N ARG A 204 -20.05 17.14 -5.66
CA ARG A 204 -20.54 16.72 -4.34
C ARG A 204 -22.03 16.41 -4.43
N GLN A 205 -22.46 15.29 -3.86
CA GLN A 205 -23.88 14.96 -3.77
C GLN A 205 -24.49 15.72 -2.59
N ALA A 206 -25.59 16.42 -2.84
CA ALA A 206 -26.33 17.12 -1.79
C ALA A 206 -26.84 16.13 -0.74
N ALA A 207 -26.65 16.46 0.54
CA ALA A 207 -27.48 15.90 1.58
C ALA A 207 -28.93 16.40 1.41
N PRO A 208 -29.95 15.67 1.90
CA PRO A 208 -31.31 16.18 1.96
C PRO A 208 -31.34 17.53 2.67
N GLY A 209 -31.77 18.59 1.98
CA GLY A 209 -31.81 19.97 2.50
C GLY A 209 -30.68 20.92 2.04
N GLU A 210 -29.64 20.42 1.36
CA GLU A 210 -28.47 21.23 0.93
C GLU A 210 -28.33 21.34 -0.60
N GLN A 211 -29.42 21.13 -1.34
CA GLN A 211 -29.42 21.02 -2.80
C GLN A 211 -28.83 22.26 -3.52
N ALA A 212 -29.05 23.45 -2.97
CA ALA A 212 -28.53 24.70 -3.54
C ALA A 212 -27.00 24.84 -3.41
N LEU A 213 -26.39 24.32 -2.33
CA LEU A 213 -24.95 24.39 -2.12
C LEU A 213 -24.20 23.32 -2.94
N ALA A 214 -24.79 22.14 -3.11
CA ALA A 214 -24.19 21.06 -3.89
C ALA A 214 -24.09 21.37 -5.39
N GLN A 215 -25.07 22.09 -5.95
CA GLN A 215 -25.01 22.54 -7.35
C GLN A 215 -23.87 23.53 -7.62
N GLN A 216 -23.35 24.20 -6.59
CA GLN A 216 -22.25 25.16 -6.73
C GLN A 216 -20.86 24.53 -6.61
N GLN A 217 -20.74 23.30 -6.09
CA GLN A 217 -19.46 22.63 -5.91
C GLN A 217 -19.21 21.61 -7.01
N GLU A 218 -19.10 22.13 -8.24
CA GLU A 218 -18.66 21.37 -9.41
C GLU A 218 -17.28 21.85 -9.85
N ASP A 219 -16.27 21.02 -9.60
CA ASP A 219 -14.89 21.35 -9.96
C ASP A 219 -14.44 20.51 -11.16
N PHE A 220 -13.90 21.19 -12.17
CA PHE A 220 -13.17 20.52 -13.24
C PHE A 220 -11.73 20.34 -12.81
N LEU A 221 -11.31 19.08 -12.74
CA LEU A 221 -9.99 18.67 -12.31
C LEU A 221 -9.15 18.26 -13.52
N THR A 222 -7.86 18.58 -13.43
CA THR A 222 -6.85 18.16 -14.40
C THR A 222 -6.22 16.86 -13.94
N PHE A 223 -5.91 15.96 -14.88
CA PHE A 223 -5.09 14.79 -14.57
C PHE A 223 -3.68 15.20 -14.14
N ASP A 224 -2.97 14.26 -13.51
CA ASP A 224 -1.64 14.46 -12.92
C ASP A 224 -1.63 15.54 -11.83
N SER A 225 -2.74 15.64 -11.10
CA SER A 225 -2.92 16.57 -9.99
C SER A 225 -3.49 15.88 -8.76
N VAL A 226 -3.39 16.55 -7.62
CA VAL A 226 -3.93 16.08 -6.35
C VAL A 226 -4.72 17.22 -5.74
N VAL A 227 -5.93 16.93 -5.30
CA VAL A 227 -6.81 17.92 -4.68
C VAL A 227 -7.24 17.46 -3.30
N ALA A 228 -7.28 18.40 -2.36
CA ALA A 228 -7.89 18.19 -1.06
C ALA A 228 -9.40 18.45 -1.18
N ILE A 229 -10.22 17.58 -0.59
CA ILE A 229 -11.67 17.70 -0.62
C ILE A 229 -12.26 17.60 0.79
N THR A 230 -13.44 18.16 0.99
CA THR A 230 -14.17 17.99 2.25
C THR A 230 -14.77 16.58 2.33
N PRO A 231 -15.02 16.02 3.52
CA PRO A 231 -15.74 14.76 3.65
C PRO A 231 -17.15 14.84 3.06
N GLY A 232 -17.60 13.77 2.41
CA GLY A 232 -18.93 13.72 1.81
C GLY A 232 -19.05 12.70 0.68
N GLN A 233 -20.26 12.61 0.15
CA GLN A 233 -20.56 11.78 -1.02
C GLN A 233 -20.25 12.54 -2.30
N TYR A 234 -19.57 11.89 -3.23
CA TYR A 234 -19.12 12.50 -4.47
C TYR A 234 -19.44 11.60 -5.67
N LYS A 235 -19.55 12.23 -6.84
CA LYS A 235 -19.50 11.57 -8.14
C LYS A 235 -18.34 12.14 -8.93
N VAL A 236 -17.53 11.25 -9.49
CA VAL A 236 -16.48 11.61 -10.44
C VAL A 236 -16.96 11.23 -11.82
N SER A 237 -16.97 12.20 -12.73
CA SER A 237 -17.42 12.00 -14.11
C SER A 237 -16.28 12.29 -15.09
N LEU A 238 -16.11 11.41 -16.08
CA LEU A 238 -15.24 11.64 -17.23
C LEU A 238 -16.07 12.27 -18.33
N VAL A 239 -15.63 13.42 -18.85
CA VAL A 239 -16.35 14.14 -19.90
C VAL A 239 -15.44 14.47 -21.07
N ASN A 240 -15.96 14.35 -22.30
CA ASN A 240 -15.28 14.74 -23.54
C ASN A 240 -16.31 15.36 -24.50
N GLY A 241 -16.82 16.53 -24.15
CA GLY A 241 -18.01 17.14 -24.77
C GLY A 241 -19.33 16.46 -24.35
N ALA A 242 -19.32 15.16 -24.11
CA ALA A 242 -20.41 14.38 -23.52
C ALA A 242 -19.92 13.57 -22.31
N LEU A 243 -20.85 13.09 -21.49
CA LEU A 243 -20.57 12.18 -20.38
C LEU A 243 -20.07 10.83 -20.92
N VAL A 244 -18.89 10.40 -20.47
CA VAL A 244 -18.26 9.13 -20.87
C VAL A 244 -18.46 8.07 -19.80
N ASP A 245 -18.16 8.42 -18.55
CA ASP A 245 -18.25 7.51 -17.41
C ASP A 245 -18.53 8.29 -16.13
N THR A 246 -19.11 7.66 -15.11
CA THR A 246 -19.35 8.25 -13.79
C THR A 246 -19.29 7.22 -12.68
N VAL A 247 -18.48 7.51 -11.66
CA VAL A 247 -18.26 6.62 -10.52
C VAL A 247 -18.54 7.37 -9.22
N PRO A 248 -19.45 6.88 -8.36
CA PRO A 248 -19.67 7.45 -7.04
C PRO A 248 -18.59 6.98 -6.04
N PHE A 249 -18.26 7.82 -5.07
CA PHE A 249 -17.42 7.44 -3.93
C PHE A 249 -17.70 8.31 -2.70
N GLN A 250 -17.33 7.80 -1.52
CA GLN A 250 -17.44 8.50 -0.24
C GLN A 250 -16.04 8.91 0.22
N ALA A 251 -15.87 10.17 0.58
CA ALA A 251 -14.66 10.68 1.22
C ALA A 251 -14.89 10.88 2.72
N SER A 252 -13.95 10.43 3.55
CA SER A 252 -13.89 10.69 5.01
C SER A 252 -12.81 11.74 5.31
N SER A 253 -12.69 12.23 6.55
CA SER A 253 -11.77 13.35 6.93
C SER A 253 -10.31 13.17 6.53
N THR A 254 -9.84 11.94 6.35
CA THR A 254 -8.43 11.65 6.04
C THR A 254 -8.27 10.66 4.89
N SER A 255 -9.35 10.29 4.20
CA SER A 255 -9.28 9.26 3.16
C SER A 255 -8.41 9.67 1.98
N LYS A 256 -7.72 8.69 1.39
CA LYS A 256 -6.89 8.87 0.21
C LYS A 256 -7.53 8.09 -0.92
N HIS A 257 -7.83 8.79 -2.03
CA HIS A 257 -8.45 8.18 -3.20
C HIS A 257 -7.59 8.38 -4.43
N ALA A 258 -7.53 7.34 -5.26
CA ALA A 258 -7.00 7.40 -6.61
C ALA A 258 -8.17 7.45 -7.59
N VAL A 259 -8.14 8.43 -8.48
CA VAL A 259 -9.03 8.55 -9.65
C VAL A 259 -8.17 8.35 -10.88
N ILE A 260 -8.32 7.22 -11.55
CA ILE A 260 -7.46 6.83 -12.65
C ILE A 260 -8.30 6.67 -13.90
N ARG A 261 -7.96 7.42 -14.96
CA ARG A 261 -8.47 7.14 -16.30
C ARG A 261 -7.66 6.00 -16.88
N VAL A 262 -8.33 4.90 -17.20
CA VAL A 262 -7.69 3.73 -17.83
C VAL A 262 -8.23 3.56 -19.25
N GLY A 263 -7.39 3.00 -20.11
CA GLY A 263 -7.75 2.67 -21.49
C GLY A 263 -6.65 1.88 -22.16
N GLY A 264 -7.03 0.85 -22.90
CA GLY A 264 -6.08 0.00 -23.63
C GLY A 264 -5.50 0.70 -24.85
N LEU A 265 -4.37 0.18 -25.32
CA LEU A 265 -3.79 0.55 -26.60
C LEU A 265 -4.78 0.26 -27.74
N GLY A 266 -4.86 1.15 -28.73
CA GLY A 266 -5.77 1.01 -29.86
C GLY A 266 -7.19 1.58 -29.65
N GLY A 267 -7.40 2.38 -28.60
CA GLY A 267 -8.66 3.10 -28.41
C GLY A 267 -9.80 2.27 -27.80
N GLY A 268 -9.45 1.21 -27.05
CA GLY A 268 -10.41 0.42 -26.28
C GLY A 268 -11.23 1.24 -25.27
N PRO A 269 -12.27 0.63 -24.65
CA PRO A 269 -13.22 1.34 -23.80
C PRO A 269 -12.49 2.09 -22.68
N ARG A 270 -12.73 3.40 -22.63
CA ARG A 270 -12.17 4.30 -21.63
C ARG A 270 -13.09 4.29 -20.42
N ARG A 271 -12.52 4.11 -19.23
CA ARG A 271 -13.29 4.15 -17.99
C ARG A 271 -12.53 4.83 -16.87
N LEU A 272 -13.27 5.25 -15.85
CA LEU A 272 -12.72 5.73 -14.60
C LEU A 272 -12.63 4.59 -13.59
N VAL A 273 -11.50 4.57 -12.90
CA VAL A 273 -11.31 3.80 -11.68
C VAL A 273 -11.27 4.77 -10.53
N VAL A 274 -12.11 4.54 -9.52
CA VAL A 274 -12.00 5.23 -8.24
C VAL A 274 -11.71 4.17 -7.19
N PHE A 275 -10.68 4.39 -6.38
CA PHE A 275 -10.28 3.48 -5.31
C PHE A 275 -9.79 4.25 -4.08
N PRO A 276 -10.10 3.83 -2.84
CA PRO A 276 -11.07 2.78 -2.51
C PRO A 276 -12.49 3.18 -2.92
N GLN A 277 -13.31 2.17 -3.25
CA GLN A 277 -14.74 2.37 -3.46
C GLN A 277 -15.47 2.39 -2.12
N ILE A 278 -16.73 2.82 -2.14
CA ILE A 278 -17.59 2.93 -0.95
C ILE A 278 -17.54 1.62 -0.16
N GLY A 279 -17.08 1.67 1.10
CA GLY A 279 -17.02 0.50 2.00
C GLY A 279 -15.69 -0.27 2.02
N GLU A 280 -14.68 0.13 1.25
CA GLU A 280 -13.33 -0.50 1.25
C GLU A 280 -12.27 0.33 1.96
N THR A 281 -12.64 1.15 2.95
CA THR A 281 -11.61 1.81 3.78
C THR A 281 -10.87 0.74 4.59
N GLY A 282 -9.55 0.73 4.48
CA GLY A 282 -8.64 -0.17 5.20
C GLY A 282 -8.56 0.09 6.71
N ASP A 283 -9.64 0.56 7.33
CA ASP A 283 -9.77 0.81 8.76
C ASP A 283 -10.10 -0.49 9.51
N LYS A 284 -9.37 -1.58 9.21
CA LYS A 284 -9.25 -2.72 10.12
C LYS A 284 -8.06 -2.53 11.06
N ALA A 285 -7.94 -1.34 11.65
CA ALA A 285 -7.05 -1.07 12.75
C ALA A 285 -7.91 -0.81 14.00
N GLU A 286 -8.02 -1.86 14.82
CA GLU A 286 -8.16 -1.78 16.27
C GLU A 286 -9.44 -1.16 16.84
N SER A 287 -10.53 -1.95 16.87
CA SER A 287 -11.55 -1.83 17.93
C SER A 287 -12.41 -3.10 18.00
N GLU A 288 -12.02 -4.06 18.85
CA GLU A 288 -12.98 -4.96 19.51
C GLU A 288 -12.50 -5.20 20.95
N VAL A 289 -12.90 -4.30 21.84
CA VAL A 289 -13.04 -4.58 23.28
C VAL A 289 -14.54 -4.69 23.56
N GLY A 290 -14.99 -5.91 23.91
CA GLY A 290 -16.28 -6.22 24.56
C GLY A 290 -17.51 -6.13 23.64
N ILE A 291 -18.56 -6.94 23.76
CA ILE A 291 -19.04 -7.77 24.88
C ILE A 291 -19.82 -8.95 24.26
N ALA A 292 -19.51 -10.17 24.67
CA ALA A 292 -20.24 -11.37 24.29
C ALA A 292 -21.63 -11.39 24.96
N HIS A 293 -22.68 -11.14 24.20
CA HIS A 293 -24.04 -11.53 24.57
C HIS A 293 -24.33 -12.93 24.03
N LYS A 294 -24.26 -13.94 24.92
CA LYS A 294 -24.82 -15.27 24.68
C LYS A 294 -26.34 -15.14 24.55
N SER A 295 -26.88 -15.44 23.37
CA SER A 295 -28.32 -15.69 23.20
C SER A 295 -28.53 -17.20 23.09
N LEU A 296 -29.13 -17.79 24.14
CA LEU A 296 -29.66 -19.15 24.10
C LEU A 296 -30.96 -19.13 23.29
N ALA A 297 -30.98 -19.76 22.12
CA ALA A 297 -32.23 -20.15 21.47
C ALA A 297 -32.55 -21.60 21.83
N ALA A 298 -33.62 -21.78 22.59
CA ALA A 298 -34.18 -23.06 22.95
C ALA A 298 -34.81 -23.74 21.73
N ALA A 299 -34.52 -25.03 21.56
CA ALA A 299 -35.19 -25.92 20.64
C ALA A 299 -36.56 -26.31 21.20
N ALA A 300 -37.60 -26.24 20.37
CA ALA A 300 -38.86 -26.94 20.62
C ALA A 300 -39.41 -27.47 19.28
N SER A 301 -39.52 -28.79 19.22
CA SER A 301 -40.01 -29.60 18.10
C SER A 301 -41.52 -29.47 17.85
N PRO A 302 -42.00 -29.89 16.66
CA PRO A 302 -43.41 -29.89 16.29
C PRO A 302 -44.11 -31.20 16.69
N TRP A 303 -45.32 -31.10 17.25
CA TRP A 303 -46.30 -32.18 17.25
C TRP A 303 -47.68 -31.68 16.85
N ALA A 304 -48.39 -32.58 16.20
CA ALA A 304 -49.49 -32.34 15.29
C ALA A 304 -50.88 -32.46 15.97
N ALA A 305 -51.83 -31.86 15.26
CA ALA A 305 -53.18 -32.36 14.96
C ALA A 305 -54.33 -32.22 15.98
N LEU A 306 -55.53 -32.22 15.36
CA LEU A 306 -56.92 -32.19 15.85
C LEU A 306 -57.50 -30.77 16.05
N ALA A 307 -58.65 -30.38 15.47
CA ALA A 307 -59.68 -31.09 14.73
C ALA A 307 -60.60 -30.08 14.00
N CYS A 308 -61.25 -30.50 12.90
CA CYS A 308 -62.68 -30.30 12.57
C CYS A 308 -62.90 -30.61 11.08
N GLY A 309 -63.65 -31.68 10.81
CA GLY A 309 -64.02 -32.18 9.49
C GLY A 309 -64.12 -33.69 9.48
#